data_AF-S9RP61-F1
#
_entry.id   AF-S9RP61-F1
#
_cell.length_a   1.000
_cell.length_b   1.000
_cell.length_c   1.000
_cell.angle_alpha   90.00
_cell.angle_beta   90.00
_cell.angle_gamma   90.00
#
_symmetry.space_group_name_H-M   'P 1'
#
loop_
_entity.id
_entity.type
_entity.pdbx_description
1 polymer ?
#
loop_
_entity_poly.entity_id
_entity_poly.type
_entity_poly.pdbx_seq_one_letter_code
_entity_poly.pdbx_strand_id
1 'polypeptide(L)'
;MYDFDPTPLETVNSERLRANLRLYLDMVQMREQRLAIVRRGREVAGLVPIHEARALWTLARRSEDERERRMRARLDRERALQQAIREERAR
;
A
#
# COMPACT_ATOMS: atom_id res chain seq x y z
N MET A 1 -0.39 4.33 -15.60
CA MET A 1 0.44 3.24 -15.07
C MET A 1 1.31 3.89 -14.00
N TYR A 2 1.11 3.57 -12.72
CA TYR A 2 1.95 4.14 -11.65
C TYR A 2 3.20 3.27 -11.55
N ASP A 3 4.32 3.79 -12.02
CA ASP A 3 5.63 3.14 -11.86
C ASP A 3 6.00 3.17 -10.38
N PHE A 4 6.35 2.00 -9.83
CA PHE A 4 6.93 1.92 -8.50
C PHE A 4 8.36 2.45 -8.60
N ASP A 5 8.58 3.67 -8.13
CA ASP A 5 9.90 4.30 -8.09
C ASP A 5 10.69 3.77 -6.87
N PRO A 6 11.75 2.97 -7.06
CA PRO A 6 12.55 2.41 -5.98
C PRO A 6 13.65 3.37 -5.49
N THR A 7 13.63 4.65 -5.92
CA THR A 7 14.66 5.62 -5.54
C THR A 7 14.71 5.76 -4.00
N PRO A 8 15.89 5.66 -3.38
CA PRO A 8 16.03 5.75 -1.94
C PRO A 8 15.46 7.07 -1.44
N LEU A 9 14.54 6.98 -0.47
CA LEU A 9 13.94 8.14 0.19
C LEU A 9 15.02 8.90 0.95
N GLU A 10 15.04 10.21 0.78
CA GLU A 10 15.92 11.05 1.59
C GLU A 10 15.53 10.90 3.06
N THR A 11 16.52 10.63 3.92
CA THR A 11 16.26 10.37 5.34
C THR A 11 16.31 11.65 6.16
N VAL A 12 15.33 11.84 7.03
CA VAL A 12 15.26 12.97 7.96
C VAL A 12 15.13 12.48 9.39
N ASN A 13 15.96 12.99 10.29
CA ASN A 13 15.85 12.69 11.71
C ASN A 13 14.57 13.30 12.30
N SER A 14 13.86 12.55 13.14
CA SER A 14 12.60 12.99 13.78
C SER A 14 12.73 14.30 14.57
N GLU A 15 13.87 14.56 15.21
CA GLU A 15 14.12 15.81 15.94
C GLU A 15 14.30 16.99 14.99
N ARG A 16 15.00 16.78 13.86
CA ARG A 16 15.16 17.80 12.81
C ARG A 16 13.84 18.12 12.14
N LEU A 17 13.03 17.09 11.85
CA LEU A 17 11.68 17.23 11.31
C LEU A 17 10.81 18.07 12.26
N ARG A 18 10.80 17.72 13.56
CA ARG A 18 10.02 18.44 14.57
C ARG A 18 10.42 19.92 14.66
N ALA A 19 11.71 20.21 14.64
CA ALA A 19 12.22 21.58 14.73
C ALA A 19 11.90 22.43 13.49
N ASN A 20 11.67 21.81 12.31
CA ASN A 20 11.51 22.51 11.03
C ASN A 20 10.30 22.02 10.24
N LEU A 21 9.21 21.65 10.92
CA LEU A 21 8.08 20.95 10.28
C LEU A 21 7.57 21.68 9.04
N ARG A 22 7.38 23.00 9.11
CA ARG A 22 6.89 23.80 7.99
C ARG A 22 7.79 23.71 6.76
N LEU A 23 9.11 23.77 6.93
CA LEU A 23 10.06 23.65 5.83
C LEU A 23 9.90 22.31 5.10
N TYR A 24 9.78 21.21 5.84
CA TYR A 24 9.61 19.89 5.25
C TYR A 24 8.23 19.72 4.58
N LEU A 25 7.18 20.33 5.12
CA LEU A 25 5.87 20.37 4.46
C LEU A 25 5.94 21.16 3.14
N ASP A 26 6.60 22.31 3.13
CA ASP A 26 6.81 23.12 1.92
C ASP A 26 7.65 22.35 0.88
N MET A 27 8.69 21.63 1.30
CA MET A 27 9.49 20.75 0.44
C MET A 27 8.66 19.64 -0.20
N VAL A 28 7.85 18.94 0.60
CA VAL A 28 6.98 17.85 0.13
C VAL A 28 5.90 18.38 -0.80
N GLN A 29 5.29 19.53 -0.48
CA GLN A 29 4.21 20.09 -1.28
C GLN A 29 4.69 20.73 -2.58
N MET A 30 5.79 21.50 -2.55
CA MET A 30 6.23 22.30 -3.69
C MET A 30 7.20 21.56 -4.61
N ARG A 31 7.98 20.61 -4.08
CA ARG A 31 9.02 19.90 -4.84
C ARG A 31 8.71 18.42 -5.04
N GLU A 32 7.52 17.98 -4.64
CA GLU A 32 7.08 16.57 -4.66
C GLU A 32 8.08 15.61 -4.01
N GLN A 33 8.81 16.10 -3.00
CA GLN A 33 9.81 15.30 -2.30
C GLN A 33 9.15 14.25 -1.40
N ARG A 34 9.83 13.10 -1.29
CA ARG A 34 9.45 11.96 -0.46
C ARG A 34 10.55 11.73 0.57
N LEU A 35 10.18 11.68 1.84
CA LEU A 35 11.13 11.60 2.94
C LEU A 35 10.88 10.39 3.82
N ALA A 36 11.94 9.69 4.22
CA ALA A 36 11.91 8.67 5.26
C ALA A 36 12.27 9.31 6.61
N ILE A 37 11.33 9.27 7.56
CA ILE A 37 11.52 9.79 8.90
C ILE A 37 12.21 8.71 9.73
N VAL A 38 13.37 9.07 10.29
CA VAL A 38 14.23 8.19 11.08
C VAL A 38 14.25 8.61 12.54
N ARG A 39 14.09 7.66 13.45
CA ARG A 39 14.25 7.86 14.90
C ARG A 39 15.19 6.80 15.45
N ARG A 40 16.26 7.23 16.14
CA ARG A 40 17.29 6.33 16.70
C ARG A 40 17.85 5.34 15.67
N GLY A 41 18.12 5.82 14.45
CA GLY A 41 18.67 5.01 13.36
C GLY A 41 17.70 4.04 12.69
N ARG A 42 16.40 4.08 13.02
CA ARG A 42 15.36 3.27 12.38
C ARG A 42 14.36 4.14 11.65
N GLU A 43 13.97 3.75 10.45
CA GLU A 43 12.84 4.33 9.74
C GLU A 43 11.55 4.04 10.50
N VAL A 44 10.75 5.08 10.73
CA VAL A 44 9.52 4.98 11.52
C VAL A 44 8.28 5.48 10.79
N ALA A 45 8.45 6.32 9.77
CA ALA A 45 7.36 6.86 8.96
C ALA A 45 7.88 7.38 7.63
N GLY A 46 6.99 7.51 6.65
CA GLY A 46 7.24 8.25 5.41
C GLY A 46 6.44 9.55 5.39
N LEU A 47 6.99 10.60 4.79
CA LEU A 47 6.29 11.83 4.47
C LEU A 47 6.28 12.02 2.95
N VAL A 48 5.08 12.10 2.39
CA VAL A 48 4.83 12.19 0.94
C VAL A 48 3.72 13.19 0.66
N PRO A 49 3.57 13.68 -0.58
CA PRO A 49 2.42 14.49 -0.96
C PRO A 49 1.10 13.77 -0.69
N ILE A 50 0.06 14.52 -0.30
CA ILE A 50 -1.24 13.94 0.09
C ILE A 50 -1.89 13.14 -1.03
N HIS A 51 -1.71 13.54 -2.29
CA HIS A 51 -2.26 12.85 -3.44
C HIS A 51 -1.61 11.47 -3.62
N GLU A 52 -0.30 11.36 -3.36
CA GLU A 52 0.44 10.11 -3.43
C GLU A 52 0.03 9.17 -2.29
N ALA A 53 -0.09 9.67 -1.06
CA ALA A 53 -0.60 8.89 0.07
C ALA A 53 -2.01 8.31 -0.23
N ARG A 54 -2.90 9.11 -0.83
CA ARG A 54 -4.24 8.64 -1.26
C ARG A 54 -4.19 7.61 -2.37
N ALA A 55 -3.28 7.78 -3.34
CA ALA A 55 -3.10 6.83 -4.44
C ALA A 55 -2.60 5.48 -3.89
N LEU A 56 -1.58 5.49 -3.03
CA LEU A 56 -1.05 4.30 -2.36
C LEU A 56 -2.13 3.58 -1.54
N TRP A 57 -2.91 4.33 -0.75
CA TRP A 57 -4.02 3.77 0.02
C TRP A 57 -5.08 3.13 -0.88
N THR A 58 -5.44 3.80 -1.98
CA THR A 58 -6.44 3.29 -2.93
C THR A 58 -5.95 2.03 -3.63
N LEU A 59 -4.68 1.99 -4.04
CA LEU A 59 -4.07 0.82 -4.66
C LEU A 59 -4.02 -0.37 -3.69
N ALA A 60 -3.59 -0.13 -2.45
CA ALA A 60 -3.56 -1.15 -1.40
C ALA A 60 -4.95 -1.77 -1.21
N ARG A 61 -5.99 -0.94 -1.03
CA ARG A 61 -7.37 -1.42 -0.89
C ARG A 61 -7.89 -2.16 -2.12
N ARG A 62 -7.64 -1.64 -3.32
CA ARG A 62 -8.04 -2.34 -4.57
C ARG A 62 -7.41 -3.73 -4.67
N SER A 63 -6.14 -3.86 -4.28
CA SER A 63 -5.45 -5.15 -4.29
C SER A 63 -6.00 -6.13 -3.26
N GLU A 64 -6.42 -5.66 -2.08
CA GLU A 64 -7.13 -6.47 -1.09
C GLU A 64 -8.49 -6.93 -1.61
N ASP A 65 -9.31 -6.02 -2.16
CA ASP A 65 -10.63 -6.35 -2.73
C ASP A 65 -10.51 -7.37 -3.87
N GLU A 66 -9.46 -7.26 -4.68
CA GLU A 66 -9.19 -8.19 -5.77
C GLU A 66 -8.72 -9.55 -5.24
N ARG A 67 -7.90 -9.57 -4.18
CA ARG A 67 -7.48 -10.81 -3.52
C ARG A 67 -8.67 -11.52 -2.90
N GLU A 68 -9.57 -10.79 -2.25
CA GLU A 68 -10.80 -11.35 -1.68
C GLU A 68 -11.71 -11.93 -2.77
N ARG A 69 -11.92 -11.19 -3.87
CA ARG A 69 -12.70 -11.68 -5.02
C ARG A 69 -12.11 -12.96 -5.62
N ARG A 70 -10.80 -13.04 -5.78
CA ARG A 70 -10.12 -14.26 -6.27
C ARG A 70 -10.31 -15.43 -5.31
N MET A 71 -10.26 -15.18 -4.00
CA MET A 71 -10.48 -16.22 -2.99
C MET A 71 -11.92 -16.74 -3.01
N ARG A 72 -12.93 -15.85 -3.08
CA ARG A 72 -14.34 -16.26 -3.20
C ARG A 72 -14.59 -17.07 -4.47
N ALA A 73 -14.09 -16.61 -5.61
CA ALA A 73 -14.21 -17.34 -6.88
C ALA A 73 -13.58 -18.74 -6.82
N ARG A 74 -12.48 -18.91 -6.09
CA ARG A 74 -11.88 -20.24 -5.87
C ARG A 74 -12.80 -21.14 -5.03
N LEU A 75 -13.33 -20.62 -3.92
CA LEU A 75 -14.23 -21.38 -3.04
C LEU A 75 -15.50 -21.81 -3.77
N ASP A 76 -16.07 -20.93 -4.60
CA ASP A 76 -17.26 -21.24 -5.39
C ASP A 76 -17.00 -22.34 -6.43
N ARG A 77 -15.82 -22.33 -7.07
CA ARG A 77 -15.40 -23.41 -7.98
C ARG A 77 -15.21 -24.74 -7.24
N GLU A 78 -14.60 -24.72 -6.06
CA GLU A 78 -14.43 -25.93 -5.24
C GLU A 78 -15.78 -26.51 -4.81
N ARG A 79 -16.74 -25.66 -4.42
CA ARG A 79 -18.12 -26.08 -4.11
C ARG A 79 -18.83 -26.66 -5.32
N ALA A 80 -18.72 -26.04 -6.49
CA ALA A 80 -19.33 -26.53 -7.72
C ALA A 80 -18.77 -27.91 -8.11
N LEU A 81 -17.45 -28.11 -7.98
CA LEU A 81 -16.81 -29.40 -8.22
C LEU A 81 -17.28 -30.48 -7.23
N GLN A 82 -17.36 -30.15 -5.93
CA GLN A 82 -17.89 -31.08 -4.93
C GLN A 82 -19.34 -31.47 -5.21
N GLN A 83 -20.16 -30.51 -5.65
CA GLN A 83 -21.54 -30.76 -6.02
C GLN A 83 -21.65 -31.70 -7.23
N ALA A 84 -20.87 -31.45 -8.28
CA ALA A 84 -20.82 -32.33 -9.46
C ALA A 84 -20.38 -33.76 -9.10
N ILE A 85 -19.37 -33.92 -8.25
CA ILE A 85 -18.91 -35.24 -7.77
C ILE A 85 -20.01 -35.95 -6.99
N ARG A 86 -20.78 -35.24 -6.16
CA ARG A 86 -21.90 -35.84 -5.41
C ARG A 86 -23.02 -36.30 -6.34
N GLU A 87 -23.36 -35.49 -7.34
CA GLU A 87 -24.39 -35.82 -8.32
C GLU A 87 -23.99 -37.02 -9.18
N GLU A 88 -22.71 -37.13 -9.56
CA GLU A 88 -22.21 -38.28 -10.33
C GLU A 88 -22.14 -39.56 -9.51
N ARG A 89 -21.88 -39.47 -8.19
CA ARG A 89 -21.93 -40.62 -7.28
C ARG A 89 -23.35 -41.07 -6.91
N ALA A 90 -24.35 -40.23 -7.15
CA ALA A 90 -25.76 -40.53 -6.87
C ALA A 90 -26.49 -41.14 -8.08
N ARG A 91 -25.82 -41.22 -9.24
CA ARG A 91 -26.24 -42.00 -10.41
C ARG A 91 -25.70 -43.42 -10.34
#